data_AF-A0A6I6F6V7-F1
#
_entry.id   AF-A0A6I6F6V7-F1
#
_cell.length_a   1.000
_cell.length_b   1.000
_cell.length_c   1.000
_cell.angle_alpha   90.00
_cell.angle_beta   90.00
_cell.angle_gamma   90.00
#
_symmetry.space_group_name_H-M   'P 1'
#
loop_
_entity.id
_entity.type
_entity.pdbx_description
1 polymer ?
#
loop_
_entity_poly.entity_id
_entity_poly.type
_entity_poly.pdbx_seq_one_letter_code
_entity_poly.pdbx_strand_id
1 'polypeptide(L)'
;MPVGNGEGGNRFGELADLVLAWCERLQPVHGSAGFCFSYPIGLKPDPQYTWALLQRCPGIDHSYTPMFSVEAGQTWNRIKGVNWLTVLSDPIVAELGGLAAVEAQLAGACRIKPYRGGIIIIAGPVPQLGDRYSGLIPVRYQAAARVTRPVRFEDYQRAFVELPEPFDEKTESLKWIRRFDADGEA
;
A
#
# COMPACT_ATOMS: atom_id res chain seq x y z
N MET A 1 -14.29 -9.05 -13.35
CA MET A 1 -15.10 -9.51 -12.21
C MET A 1 -15.64 -8.28 -11.49
N PRO A 2 -16.97 -8.12 -11.36
CA PRO A 2 -17.55 -7.00 -10.60
C PRO A 2 -17.24 -7.13 -9.10
N VAL A 3 -17.25 -6.02 -8.35
CA VAL A 3 -17.04 -6.05 -6.89
C VAL A 3 -18.23 -6.66 -6.15
N GLY A 4 -19.45 -6.39 -6.65
CA GLY A 4 -20.67 -7.01 -6.13
C GLY A 4 -20.91 -8.39 -6.72
N ASN A 5 -21.57 -9.27 -5.96
CA ASN A 5 -21.96 -10.58 -6.45
C ASN A 5 -23.32 -10.62 -7.17
N GLY A 6 -24.09 -9.52 -7.13
CA GLY A 6 -25.44 -9.43 -7.70
C GLY A 6 -26.56 -9.76 -6.72
N GLU A 7 -26.23 -10.22 -5.51
CA GLU A 7 -27.16 -10.70 -4.47
C GLU A 7 -27.02 -9.89 -3.16
N GLY A 8 -26.47 -8.67 -3.24
CA GLY A 8 -26.19 -7.83 -2.07
C GLY A 8 -24.89 -8.17 -1.31
N GLY A 9 -24.12 -9.15 -1.78
CA GLY A 9 -22.79 -9.50 -1.27
C GLY A 9 -21.64 -8.90 -2.08
N ASN A 10 -20.41 -9.07 -1.58
CA ASN A 10 -19.18 -8.62 -2.23
C ASN A 10 -18.27 -9.79 -2.61
N ARG A 11 -17.34 -9.55 -3.54
CA ARG A 11 -16.36 -10.51 -4.06
C ARG A 11 -14.93 -10.22 -3.59
N PHE A 12 -14.75 -9.53 -2.46
CA PHE A 12 -13.40 -9.19 -1.98
C PHE A 12 -12.54 -10.42 -1.69
N GLY A 13 -13.13 -11.50 -1.17
CA GLY A 13 -12.42 -12.78 -1.03
C GLY A 13 -11.85 -13.29 -2.36
N GLU A 14 -12.67 -13.30 -3.41
CA GLU A 14 -12.28 -13.72 -4.77
C GLU A 14 -11.19 -12.82 -5.37
N LEU A 15 -11.27 -11.51 -5.12
CA LEU A 15 -10.24 -10.56 -5.56
C LEU A 15 -8.90 -10.80 -4.85
N ALA A 16 -8.91 -11.12 -3.55
CA ALA A 16 -7.71 -11.47 -2.81
C ALA A 16 -7.10 -12.80 -3.30
N ASP A 17 -7.93 -13.78 -3.64
CA ASP A 17 -7.49 -15.06 -4.21
C ASP A 17 -6.93 -14.90 -5.63
N LEU A 18 -7.46 -13.96 -6.43
CA LEU A 18 -6.89 -13.62 -7.73
C LEU A 18 -5.48 -13.01 -7.60
N VAL A 19 -5.26 -12.12 -6.63
CA VAL A 19 -3.93 -11.56 -6.36
C VAL A 19 -2.97 -12.67 -5.91
N LEU A 20 -3.43 -13.60 -5.06
CA LEU A 20 -2.62 -14.77 -4.68
C LEU A 20 -2.21 -15.61 -5.90
N ALA A 21 -3.14 -15.89 -6.81
CA ALA A 21 -2.85 -16.65 -8.04
C ALA A 21 -1.81 -15.94 -8.93
N TRP A 22 -1.83 -14.61 -9.02
CA TRP A 22 -0.78 -13.86 -9.70
C TRP A 22 0.55 -13.93 -8.97
N CYS A 23 0.56 -13.85 -7.64
CA CYS A 23 1.78 -13.95 -6.85
C CYS A 23 2.44 -15.34 -7.00
N GLU A 24 1.65 -16.42 -6.99
CA GLU A 24 2.15 -17.78 -7.24
C GLU A 24 2.82 -17.94 -8.60
N ARG A 25 2.31 -17.23 -9.62
CA ARG A 25 2.81 -17.34 -10.99
C ARG A 25 3.99 -16.41 -11.28
N LEU A 26 3.95 -15.18 -10.78
CA LEU A 26 4.91 -14.12 -11.11
C LEU A 26 6.01 -13.97 -10.08
N GLN A 27 5.79 -14.45 -8.85
CA GLN A 27 6.71 -14.33 -7.73
C GLN A 27 7.24 -12.89 -7.54
N PRO A 28 6.35 -11.88 -7.45
CA PRO A 28 6.76 -10.49 -7.43
C PRO A 28 7.60 -10.18 -6.18
N VAL A 29 8.56 -9.24 -6.32
CA VAL A 29 9.37 -8.76 -5.19
C VAL A 29 8.48 -8.01 -4.18
N HIS A 30 7.59 -7.17 -4.67
CA HIS A 30 6.60 -6.47 -3.84
C HIS A 30 5.39 -6.06 -4.69
N GLY A 31 4.30 -5.68 -4.02
CA GLY A 31 3.08 -5.21 -4.67
C GLY A 31 2.02 -4.74 -3.69
N SER A 32 1.00 -4.06 -4.21
CA SER A 32 -0.13 -3.60 -3.42
C SER A 32 -1.44 -3.72 -4.20
N ALA A 33 -2.54 -4.02 -3.52
CA ALA A 33 -3.88 -3.98 -4.09
C ALA A 33 -4.89 -3.45 -3.06
N GLY A 34 -5.94 -2.78 -3.55
CA GLY A 34 -6.93 -2.08 -2.74
C GLY A 34 -7.59 -0.97 -3.54
N PHE A 35 -8.12 0.05 -2.87
CA PHE A 35 -8.62 1.24 -3.56
C PHE A 35 -7.44 2.05 -4.12
N CYS A 36 -7.54 2.48 -5.37
CA CYS A 36 -6.60 3.39 -6.01
C CYS A 36 -7.31 4.21 -7.08
N PHE A 37 -6.70 5.33 -7.48
CA PHE A 37 -7.12 6.03 -8.69
C PHE A 37 -6.63 5.28 -9.94
N SER A 38 -7.51 5.14 -10.93
CA SER A 38 -7.15 4.68 -12.27
C SER A 38 -6.89 5.90 -13.15
N TYR A 39 -5.71 5.97 -13.75
CA TYR A 39 -5.34 7.03 -14.67
C TYR A 39 -5.45 6.55 -16.11
N PRO A 40 -5.93 7.37 -17.05
CA PRO A 40 -5.90 7.04 -18.47
C PRO A 40 -4.48 6.73 -18.94
N ILE A 41 -4.35 5.75 -19.85
CA ILE A 41 -3.05 5.35 -20.38
C ILE A 41 -2.38 6.56 -21.05
N GLY A 42 -1.11 6.79 -20.70
CA GLY A 42 -0.31 7.89 -21.27
C GLY A 42 -0.48 9.24 -20.57
N LEU A 43 -1.40 9.37 -19.61
CA LEU A 43 -1.51 10.58 -18.79
C LEU A 43 -0.81 10.40 -17.45
N LYS A 44 -0.16 11.47 -17.00
CA LYS A 44 0.34 11.56 -15.63
C LYS A 44 -0.83 11.76 -14.67
N PRO A 45 -0.74 11.27 -13.42
CA PRO A 45 -1.63 11.69 -12.36
C PRO A 45 -1.67 13.21 -12.24
N ASP A 46 -2.87 13.77 -12.18
CA ASP A 46 -3.04 15.19 -11.94
C ASP A 46 -3.54 15.41 -10.50
N PRO A 47 -2.70 15.99 -9.62
CA PRO A 47 -3.04 16.15 -8.21
C PRO A 47 -4.23 17.09 -7.99
N GLN A 48 -4.56 17.98 -8.93
CA GLN A 48 -5.70 18.88 -8.75
C GLN A 48 -7.02 18.11 -8.53
N TYR A 49 -7.13 16.90 -9.08
CA TYR A 49 -8.32 16.04 -8.95
C TYR A 49 -8.21 14.99 -7.85
N THR A 50 -7.00 14.64 -7.41
CA THR A 50 -6.77 13.48 -6.53
C THR A 50 -6.26 13.85 -5.15
N TRP A 51 -5.55 14.97 -5.01
CA TRP A 51 -4.82 15.30 -3.79
C TRP A 51 -5.73 15.48 -2.57
N ALA A 52 -6.84 16.22 -2.72
CA ALA A 52 -7.79 16.41 -1.62
C ALA A 52 -8.36 15.08 -1.09
N LEU A 53 -8.63 14.12 -1.99
CA LEU A 53 -9.11 12.80 -1.62
C LEU A 53 -8.00 11.93 -1.02
N LEU A 54 -6.76 12.03 -1.51
CA LEU A 54 -5.61 11.33 -0.91
C LEU A 54 -5.31 11.82 0.51
N GLN A 55 -5.54 13.10 0.80
CA GLN A 55 -5.41 13.69 2.13
C GLN A 55 -6.53 13.22 3.06
N ARG A 56 -7.78 13.20 2.59
CA ARG A 56 -8.93 12.80 3.40
C ARG A 56 -9.03 11.29 3.60
N CYS A 57 -8.86 10.51 2.55
CA CYS A 57 -9.13 9.06 2.52
C CYS A 57 -7.81 8.28 2.38
N PRO A 58 -7.12 7.95 3.50
CA PRO A 58 -5.77 7.37 3.46
C PRO A 58 -5.73 5.95 2.87
N GLY A 59 -6.86 5.25 2.80
CA GLY A 59 -6.99 3.95 2.16
C GLY A 59 -7.00 3.99 0.63
N ILE A 60 -7.12 5.17 0.02
CA ILE A 60 -6.92 5.34 -1.43
C ILE A 60 -5.42 5.39 -1.70
N ASP A 61 -4.96 4.53 -2.60
CA ASP A 61 -3.58 4.50 -3.05
C ASP A 61 -3.35 5.41 -4.26
N HIS A 62 -2.24 6.13 -4.24
CA HIS A 62 -1.69 6.79 -5.42
C HIS A 62 -0.77 5.80 -6.14
N SER A 63 -1.31 5.16 -7.19
CA SER A 63 -0.60 4.14 -7.96
C SER A 63 0.07 4.76 -9.19
N TYR A 64 1.23 5.39 -8.98
CA TYR A 64 2.11 5.84 -10.07
C TYR A 64 3.41 5.03 -10.10
N THR A 65 3.28 3.75 -10.49
CA THR A 65 4.35 2.75 -10.48
C THR A 65 5.64 3.19 -11.19
N PRO A 66 5.60 3.86 -12.37
CA PRO A 66 6.83 4.30 -13.04
C PRO A 66 7.68 5.25 -12.18
N MET A 67 7.07 6.20 -11.47
CA MET A 67 7.83 7.12 -10.60
C MET A 67 8.47 6.37 -9.43
N PHE A 68 7.73 5.47 -8.78
CA PHE A 68 8.32 4.67 -7.71
C PHE A 68 9.53 3.87 -8.21
N SER A 69 9.44 3.21 -9.37
CA SER A 69 10.56 2.46 -9.93
C SER A 69 11.77 3.33 -10.30
N VAL A 70 11.54 4.55 -10.81
CA VAL A 70 12.61 5.51 -11.12
C VAL A 70 13.31 5.97 -9.85
N GLU A 71 12.54 6.34 -8.82
CA GLU A 71 13.08 6.86 -7.56
C GLU A 71 13.79 5.78 -6.74
N ALA A 72 13.25 4.56 -6.70
CA ALA A 72 13.91 3.43 -6.05
C ALA A 72 15.20 3.04 -6.79
N GLY A 73 15.29 3.22 -8.11
CA GLY A 73 16.51 2.99 -8.88
C GLY A 73 17.10 1.59 -8.68
N GLN A 74 18.28 1.51 -8.06
CA GLN A 74 18.97 0.24 -7.73
C GLN A 74 18.72 -0.22 -6.29
N THR A 75 17.86 0.47 -5.53
CA THR A 75 17.45 0.08 -4.18
C THR A 75 16.37 -0.99 -4.26
N TRP A 76 16.81 -2.23 -4.23
CA TRP A 76 15.94 -3.41 -4.23
C TRP A 76 15.28 -3.63 -2.87
N ASN A 77 14.28 -4.53 -2.83
CA ASN A 77 13.60 -4.94 -1.59
C ASN A 77 12.98 -3.78 -0.79
N ARG A 78 12.48 -2.75 -1.48
CA ARG A 78 11.73 -1.67 -0.84
C ARG A 78 10.32 -1.59 -1.36
N ILE A 79 9.38 -1.28 -0.47
CA ILE A 79 7.99 -1.04 -0.82
C ILE A 79 7.68 0.45 -0.78
N LYS A 80 6.76 0.90 -1.62
CA LYS A 80 6.22 2.26 -1.53
C LYS A 80 5.47 2.49 -0.21
N GLY A 81 4.73 1.49 0.24
CA GLY A 81 3.86 1.55 1.41
C GLY A 81 2.81 0.44 1.34
N VAL A 82 1.84 0.49 2.25
CA VAL A 82 0.82 -0.55 2.40
C VAL A 82 -0.53 -0.15 1.80
N ASN A 83 -1.33 -1.16 1.47
CA ASN A 83 -2.75 -1.06 1.14
C ASN A 83 -3.48 -2.31 1.69
N TRP A 84 -4.75 -2.54 1.32
CA TRP A 84 -5.54 -3.68 1.75
C TRP A 84 -4.80 -5.01 1.61
N LEU A 85 -4.19 -5.24 0.46
CA LEU A 85 -3.27 -6.34 0.20
C LEU A 85 -1.88 -5.76 -0.02
N THR A 86 -0.89 -6.27 0.70
CA THR A 86 0.52 -5.89 0.55
C THR A 86 1.35 -7.15 0.34
N VAL A 87 2.00 -7.24 -0.81
CA VAL A 87 2.79 -8.39 -1.24
C VAL A 87 4.26 -8.12 -0.92
N LEU A 88 4.93 -9.07 -0.28
CA LEU A 88 6.32 -8.99 0.14
C LEU A 88 7.02 -10.30 -0.23
N SER A 89 8.16 -10.23 -0.92
CA SER A 89 8.97 -11.40 -1.21
C SER A 89 9.74 -11.93 0.00
N ASP A 90 10.23 -13.17 -0.09
CA ASP A 90 11.02 -13.79 0.98
C ASP A 90 12.24 -12.95 1.43
N PRO A 91 13.02 -12.30 0.53
CA PRO A 91 14.09 -11.39 0.96
C PRO A 91 13.58 -10.21 1.80
N ILE A 92 12.45 -9.60 1.44
CA ILE A 92 11.85 -8.51 2.23
C ILE A 92 11.39 -9.04 3.59
N VAL A 93 10.74 -10.21 3.62
CA VAL A 93 10.28 -10.84 4.86
C VAL A 93 11.46 -11.18 5.77
N ALA A 94 12.61 -11.60 5.21
CA ALA A 94 13.83 -11.84 5.97
C ALA A 94 14.38 -10.56 6.61
N GLU A 95 14.38 -9.44 5.89
CA GLU A 95 14.75 -8.12 6.44
C GLU A 95 13.81 -7.67 7.59
N LEU A 96 12.56 -8.17 7.61
CA LEU A 96 11.58 -7.95 8.67
C LEU A 96 11.68 -8.93 9.86
N GLY A 97 12.71 -9.79 9.89
CA GLY A 97 12.92 -10.78 10.94
C GLY A 97 12.27 -12.14 10.68
N GLY A 98 11.80 -12.38 9.46
CA GLY A 98 11.21 -13.66 9.03
C GLY A 98 9.71 -13.78 9.26
N LEU A 99 9.11 -14.82 8.68
CA LEU A 99 7.67 -15.03 8.68
C LEU A 99 7.05 -15.05 10.08
N ALA A 100 7.64 -15.80 11.01
CA ALA A 100 7.13 -15.93 12.37
C ALA A 100 7.12 -14.58 13.12
N ALA A 101 8.12 -13.72 12.89
CA ALA A 101 8.17 -12.38 13.49
C ALA A 101 7.08 -11.47 12.91
N VAL A 102 6.86 -11.53 11.59
CA VAL A 102 5.78 -10.79 10.91
C VAL A 102 4.40 -11.26 11.38
N GLU A 103 4.17 -12.58 11.48
CA GLU A 103 2.93 -13.18 11.98
C GLU A 103 2.65 -12.77 13.43
N ALA A 104 3.65 -12.82 14.31
CA ALA A 104 3.51 -12.42 15.71
C ALA A 104 3.12 -10.94 15.84
N GLN A 105 3.75 -10.05 15.06
CA GLN A 105 3.46 -8.61 15.11
C GLN A 105 2.09 -8.23 14.51
N LEU A 106 1.55 -9.05 13.62
CA LEU A 106 0.27 -8.84 12.94
C LEU A 106 -0.89 -9.67 13.50
N ALA A 107 -0.62 -10.51 14.52
CA ALA A 107 -1.59 -11.39 15.14
C ALA A 107 -2.85 -10.61 15.58
N GLY A 108 -4.02 -11.09 15.16
CA GLY A 108 -5.31 -10.47 15.46
C GLY A 108 -5.67 -9.22 14.63
N ALA A 109 -4.70 -8.58 13.95
CA ALA A 109 -4.95 -7.40 13.11
C ALA A 109 -5.10 -7.77 11.63
N CYS A 110 -4.14 -8.51 11.08
CA CYS A 110 -4.08 -8.85 9.66
C CYS A 110 -4.01 -10.36 9.47
N ARG A 111 -4.47 -10.84 8.31
CA ARG A 111 -4.24 -12.22 7.89
C ARG A 111 -2.99 -12.24 7.01
N ILE A 112 -2.23 -13.32 7.06
CA ILE A 112 -1.10 -13.55 6.17
C ILE A 112 -1.42 -14.76 5.31
N LYS A 113 -1.17 -14.66 4.00
CA LYS A 113 -1.22 -15.78 3.07
C LYS A 113 0.16 -15.96 2.44
N PRO A 114 0.85 -17.09 2.65
CA PRO A 114 2.08 -17.38 1.94
C PRO A 114 1.80 -17.68 0.47
N TYR A 115 2.79 -17.42 -0.38
CA TYR A 115 2.86 -17.91 -1.76
C TYR A 115 4.29 -18.35 -2.08
N ARG A 116 4.50 -19.00 -3.22
CA ARG A 116 5.86 -19.35 -3.66
C ARG A 116 6.72 -18.09 -3.86
N GLY A 117 7.62 -17.81 -2.93
CA GLY A 117 8.56 -16.69 -2.99
C GLY A 117 8.17 -15.47 -2.13
N GLY A 118 7.18 -15.58 -1.25
CA GLY A 118 6.83 -14.50 -0.33
C GLY A 118 5.51 -14.68 0.42
N ILE A 119 4.96 -13.56 0.90
CA ILE A 119 3.67 -13.47 1.58
C ILE A 119 2.81 -12.32 1.09
N ILE A 120 1.51 -12.43 1.33
CA ILE A 120 0.54 -11.35 1.21
C ILE A 120 0.01 -11.04 2.61
N ILE A 121 0.21 -9.81 3.06
CA ILE A 121 -0.48 -9.24 4.22
C ILE A 121 -1.86 -8.76 3.76
N ILE A 122 -2.91 -9.24 4.42
CA ILE A 122 -4.32 -8.91 4.15
C ILE A 122 -4.87 -8.11 5.34
N ALA A 123 -5.02 -6.80 5.15
CA ALA A 123 -5.48 -5.84 6.15
C ALA A 123 -7.01 -5.81 6.27
N GLY A 124 -7.61 -6.94 6.63
CA GLY A 124 -9.04 -7.08 6.88
C GLY A 124 -9.81 -7.80 5.76
N PRO A 125 -11.09 -8.18 6.03
CA PRO A 125 -11.91 -8.95 5.09
C PRO A 125 -12.33 -8.14 3.85
N VAL A 126 -12.33 -6.81 3.96
CA VAL A 126 -12.66 -5.87 2.90
C VAL A 126 -11.68 -4.69 2.94
N PRO A 127 -11.36 -4.05 1.80
CA PRO A 127 -10.54 -2.85 1.78
C PRO A 127 -11.26 -1.71 2.54
N GLN A 128 -10.48 -0.90 3.25
CA GLN A 128 -11.00 0.23 4.02
C GLN A 128 -10.52 1.54 3.40
N LEU A 129 -11.45 2.48 3.23
CA LEU A 129 -11.17 3.81 2.69
C LEU A 129 -10.53 4.75 3.72
N GLY A 130 -11.05 4.71 4.95
CA GLY A 130 -10.74 5.69 5.98
C GLY A 130 -11.29 7.08 5.68
N ASP A 131 -11.31 7.94 6.70
CA ASP A 131 -11.63 9.37 6.57
C ASP A 131 -10.95 10.14 7.72
N ARG A 132 -9.83 10.80 7.42
CA ARG A 132 -9.06 11.63 8.37
C ARG A 132 -9.90 12.71 9.04
N TYR A 133 -10.86 13.29 8.33
CA TYR A 133 -11.66 14.40 8.86
C TYR A 133 -12.63 13.93 9.95
N SER A 134 -12.97 12.63 9.95
CA SER A 134 -13.74 11.99 11.00
C SER A 134 -12.88 11.20 12.01
N GLY A 135 -11.55 11.27 11.90
CA GLY A 135 -10.63 10.50 12.74
C GLY A 135 -10.58 8.99 12.42
N LEU A 136 -11.15 8.55 11.30
CA LEU A 136 -11.23 7.14 10.92
C LEU A 136 -10.00 6.73 10.10
N ILE A 137 -8.92 6.35 10.79
CA ILE A 137 -7.74 5.74 10.15
C ILE A 137 -7.85 4.20 10.21
N PRO A 138 -7.70 3.47 9.10
CA PRO A 138 -7.72 2.00 9.11
C PRO A 138 -6.63 1.38 10.00
N VAL A 139 -7.00 0.95 11.21
CA VAL A 139 -6.06 0.41 12.22
C VAL A 139 -5.26 -0.80 11.72
N ARG A 140 -5.83 -1.62 10.84
CA ARG A 140 -5.13 -2.76 10.22
C ARG A 140 -4.06 -2.31 9.25
N TYR A 141 -4.25 -1.18 8.58
CA TYR A 141 -3.25 -0.60 7.68
C TYR A 141 -2.14 0.05 8.50
N GLN A 142 -2.46 0.66 9.66
CA GLN A 142 -1.44 1.13 10.61
C GLN A 142 -0.58 -0.03 11.14
N ALA A 143 -1.20 -1.15 11.51
CA ALA A 143 -0.46 -2.34 11.94
C ALA A 143 0.48 -2.87 10.82
N ALA A 144 -0.02 -2.99 9.58
CA ALA A 144 0.80 -3.39 8.44
C ALA A 144 1.92 -2.38 8.14
N ALA A 145 1.63 -1.07 8.20
CA ALA A 145 2.60 -0.01 7.97
C ALA A 145 3.72 -0.02 9.00
N ARG A 146 3.39 -0.19 10.29
CA ARG A 146 4.38 -0.31 11.37
C ARG A 146 5.33 -1.48 11.15
N VAL A 147 4.80 -2.66 10.82
CA VAL A 147 5.62 -3.87 10.58
C VAL A 147 6.49 -3.74 9.34
N THR A 148 5.99 -3.10 8.29
CA THR A 148 6.73 -2.96 7.02
C THR A 148 7.56 -1.68 6.93
N ARG A 149 7.56 -0.85 7.97
CA ARG A 149 8.29 0.41 8.03
C ARG A 149 9.79 0.26 7.71
N PRO A 150 10.53 -0.73 8.23
CA PRO A 150 11.96 -0.87 7.95
C PRO A 150 12.32 -1.08 6.48
N VAL A 151 11.36 -1.57 5.67
CA VAL A 151 11.53 -1.86 4.24
C VAL A 151 10.76 -0.87 3.36
N ARG A 152 10.21 0.21 3.92
CA ARG A 152 9.56 1.26 3.14
C ARG A 152 10.61 2.17 2.51
N PHE A 153 10.45 2.45 1.22
CA PHE A 153 11.30 3.42 0.54
C PHE A 153 10.89 4.84 0.93
N GLU A 154 11.86 5.67 1.34
CA GLU A 154 11.63 7.07 1.70
C GLU A 154 12.67 8.04 1.10
N ASP A 155 13.69 7.53 0.38
CA ASP A 155 14.76 8.35 -0.22
C ASP A 155 14.37 8.92 -1.59
N TYR A 156 13.19 9.55 -1.66
CA TYR A 156 12.70 10.17 -2.88
C TYR A 156 13.48 11.46 -3.19
N GLN A 157 14.08 11.54 -4.37
CA GLN A 157 14.72 12.75 -4.89
C GLN A 157 13.70 13.69 -5.54
N ARG A 158 12.65 13.12 -6.16
CA ARG A 158 11.53 13.86 -6.73
C ARG A 158 10.25 13.57 -5.96
N ALA A 159 9.34 14.53 -5.96
CA ALA A 159 8.04 14.33 -5.33
C ALA A 159 7.29 13.18 -6.00
N PHE A 160 6.65 12.36 -5.16
CA PHE A 160 5.79 11.28 -5.64
C PHE A 160 4.46 11.82 -6.17
N VAL A 161 4.04 12.99 -5.69
CA VAL A 161 2.90 13.76 -6.17
C VAL A 161 3.37 15.17 -6.53
N GLU A 162 3.27 15.56 -7.80
CA GLU A 162 3.71 16.87 -8.34
C GLU A 162 2.70 17.98 -7.97
N LEU A 163 2.76 18.54 -6.76
CA LEU A 163 1.80 19.54 -6.24
C LEU A 163 2.14 20.99 -6.62
N PRO A 164 1.16 21.83 -7.02
CA PRO A 164 1.45 23.22 -7.31
C PRO A 164 1.90 23.99 -6.06
N GLU A 165 2.61 25.11 -6.27
CA GLU A 165 2.84 26.13 -5.24
C GLU A 165 1.51 26.52 -4.55
N PRO A 166 1.48 26.74 -3.22
CA PRO A 166 2.62 26.86 -2.31
C PRO A 166 3.03 25.56 -1.58
N PHE A 167 2.63 24.38 -2.08
CA PHE A 167 2.98 23.13 -1.41
C PHE A 167 4.46 22.78 -1.62
N ASP A 168 5.15 22.38 -0.55
CA ASP A 168 6.40 21.63 -0.68
C ASP A 168 6.05 20.20 -1.10
N GLU A 169 6.13 19.94 -2.40
CA GLU A 169 5.74 18.67 -3.00
C GLU A 169 6.43 17.45 -2.37
N LYS A 170 7.72 17.57 -2.01
CA LYS A 170 8.50 16.46 -1.44
C LYS A 170 8.05 16.18 -0.01
N THR A 171 7.92 17.23 0.79
CA THR A 171 7.42 17.12 2.17
C THR A 171 6.02 16.51 2.20
N GLU A 172 5.12 16.96 1.34
CA GLU A 172 3.75 16.46 1.25
C GLU A 172 3.69 15.01 0.73
N SER A 173 4.54 14.66 -0.26
CA SER A 173 4.68 13.29 -0.72
C SER A 173 5.13 12.35 0.40
N LEU A 174 6.13 12.74 1.19
CA LEU A 174 6.62 11.93 2.31
C LEU A 174 5.58 11.80 3.42
N LYS A 175 4.83 12.86 3.75
CA LYS A 175 3.68 12.78 4.67
C LYS A 175 2.65 11.76 4.18
N TRP A 176 2.38 11.72 2.88
CA TRP A 176 1.46 10.74 2.31
C TRP A 176 2.02 9.31 2.32
N ILE A 177 3.31 9.12 2.04
CA ILE A 177 3.99 7.81 2.17
C ILE A 177 3.88 7.29 3.62
N ARG A 178 4.05 8.18 4.60
CA ARG A 178 3.96 7.92 6.04
C ARG A 178 2.53 8.00 6.60
N ARG A 179 1.49 8.04 5.76
CA ARG A 179 0.10 8.33 6.18
C ARG A 179 -0.48 7.40 7.25
N PHE A 180 0.10 6.23 7.45
CA PHE A 180 -0.35 5.25 8.45
C PHE A 180 0.56 5.15 9.67
N ASP A 181 1.63 5.93 9.72
CA ASP A 181 2.50 6.00 10.90
C ASP A 181 1.75 6.73 12.04
N ALA A 182 2.08 6.40 13.28
CA ALA A 182 1.60 7.15 14.43
C ALA A 182 2.35 8.49 14.53
N ASP A 183 1.65 9.54 14.96
CA ASP A 183 2.27 10.84 15.20
C ASP A 183 3.37 10.69 16.26
N GLY A 184 4.62 10.98 15.90
CA GLY A 184 5.77 11.00 16.82
C GLY A 184 6.81 9.89 16.65
N GLU A 185 6.62 8.93 15.74
CA GLU A 185 7.63 7.90 15.51
C GLU A 185 8.74 8.29 14.51
N ALA A 186 8.99 9.58 14.23
CA ALA A 186 9.96 10.02 13.21
C ALA A 186 11.38 9.46 13.41
#